data_AF-A0A937AWZ3-F1
#
_entry.id   AF-A0A937AWZ3-F1
#
_cell.length_a   1.000
_cell.length_b   1.000
_cell.length_c   1.000
_cell.angle_alpha   90.00
_cell.angle_beta   90.00
_cell.angle_gamma   90.00
#
_symmetry.space_group_name_H-M   'P 1'
#
loop_
_entity.id
_entity.type
_entity.pdbx_description
1 polymer ?
#
loop_
_entity_poly.entity_id
_entity_poly.type
_entity_poly.pdbx_seq_one_letter_code
_entity_poly.pdbx_strand_id
1 'polypeptide(L)' 'MAEAQDDYRAHMETYTSFNKLVTFSILWIVLLLVSMALGLVGNLPVIALLLGIGGTVALLVAFAVLG' A
#
# COMPACT_ATOMS: atom_id res chain seq x y z
N MET A 1 17.63 33.00 -5.98
CA MET A 1 18.35 31.78 -5.54
C MET A 1 17.66 31.07 -4.38
N ALA A 2 16.89 31.76 -3.52
CA ALA A 2 16.05 31.12 -2.49
C ALA A 2 14.86 30.31 -3.07
N GLU A 3 14.22 30.83 -4.13
CA GLU A 3 13.09 30.14 -4.80
C GLU A 3 13.46 28.74 -5.33
N ALA A 4 14.66 28.56 -5.90
CA ALA A 4 15.11 27.27 -6.42
C ALA A 4 15.34 26.20 -5.33
N GLN A 5 15.67 26.62 -4.11
CA GLN A 5 15.90 25.71 -2.98
C GLN A 5 14.57 25.32 -2.31
N ASP A 6 13.61 26.25 -2.22
CA ASP A 6 12.26 25.95 -1.72
C ASP A 6 11.49 25.02 -2.68
N ASP A 7 11.65 25.21 -3.99
CA ASP A 7 11.02 24.36 -4.99
C ASP A 7 11.54 22.91 -4.92
N TYR A 8 12.85 22.73 -4.73
CA TYR A 8 13.46 21.40 -4.54
C TYR A 8 12.88 20.66 -3.32
N ARG A 9 12.67 21.35 -2.19
CA ARG A 9 12.07 20.75 -0.98
C ARG A 9 10.63 20.32 -1.21
N ALA A 10 9.81 21.14 -1.88
CA ALA A 10 8.43 20.81 -2.20
C ALA A 10 8.32 19.60 -3.15
N HIS A 11 9.24 19.50 -4.13
CA HIS A 11 9.33 18.33 -5.00
C HIS A 11 9.67 17.06 -4.20
N MET A 12 10.64 17.13 -3.27
CA MET A 12 11.02 15.99 -2.44
C MET A 12 9.89 15.48 -1.53
N GLU A 13 9.09 16.39 -0.96
CA GLU A 13 7.93 16.03 -0.15
C GLU A 13 6.84 15.31 -0.97
N THR A 14 6.62 15.78 -2.20
CA THR A 14 5.70 15.15 -3.14
C THR A 14 6.18 13.76 -3.56
N TYR A 15 7.47 13.60 -3.89
CA TYR A 15 8.03 12.30 -4.25
C TYR A 15 7.94 11.30 -3.09
N THR A 16 8.20 11.74 -1.87
CA THR A 16 8.08 10.89 -0.67
C THR A 16 6.64 10.39 -0.50
N SER A 17 5.67 11.30 -0.61
CA SER A 17 4.25 10.97 -0.49
C SER A 17 3.77 10.05 -1.62
N PHE A 18 4.19 10.32 -2.86
CA PHE A 18 3.89 9.50 -4.01
C PHE A 18 4.48 8.09 -3.88
N ASN A 19 5.75 7.98 -3.48
CA ASN A 19 6.40 6.69 -3.30
C ASN A 19 5.72 5.85 -2.20
N LYS A 20 5.24 6.51 -1.13
CA LYS A 20 4.44 5.87 -0.09
C LYS A 20 3.14 5.29 -0.65
N LEU A 21 2.41 6.05 -1.48
CA LEU A 21 1.20 5.60 -2.16
C LEU A 21 1.45 4.43 -3.12
N VAL A 22 2.54 4.51 -3.90
CA VAL A 22 2.94 3.45 -4.83
C VAL A 22 3.27 2.17 -4.07
N THR A 23 4.04 2.27 -2.97
CA THR A 23 4.41 1.13 -2.13
C THR A 23 3.17 0.45 -1.54
N PHE A 24 2.24 1.22 -0.97
CA PHE A 24 0.96 0.69 -0.50
C PHE A 24 0.18 -0.01 -1.61
N SER A 25 0.10 0.63 -2.79
CA SER A 25 -0.66 0.09 -3.92
C SER A 25 -0.10 -1.26 -4.38
N ILE A 26 1.23 -1.39 -4.48
CA ILE A 26 1.88 -2.65 -4.86
C ILE A 26 1.58 -3.75 -3.83
N LEU A 27 1.76 -3.46 -2.54
CA LEU A 27 1.50 -4.43 -1.46
C LEU A 27 0.03 -4.84 -1.43
N TRP A 28 -0.88 -3.90 -1.65
CA TRP A 28 -2.31 -4.16 -1.69
C TRP A 28 -2.72 -5.02 -2.89
N ILE A 29 -2.16 -4.76 -4.07
CA ILE A 29 -2.36 -5.61 -5.26
C ILE A 29 -1.87 -7.03 -4.98
N VAL A 30 -0.67 -7.19 -4.40
CA VAL A 30 -0.14 -8.51 -4.03
C VAL A 30 -1.08 -9.23 -3.06
N LEU A 31 -1.58 -8.54 -2.04
CA LEU A 31 -2.55 -9.10 -1.09
C LEU A 31 -3.83 -9.59 -1.79
N LEU A 32 -4.37 -8.81 -2.73
CA LEU A 32 -5.55 -9.19 -3.50
C LEU A 32 -5.29 -10.45 -4.33
N LEU A 33 -4.15 -10.50 -5.03
CA LEU A 33 -3.78 -11.67 -5.83
C LEU A 33 -3.63 -12.93 -4.98
N VAL A 34 -2.99 -12.82 -3.80
CA VAL A 34 -2.87 -13.94 -2.86
C VAL A 34 -4.24 -14.35 -2.32
N SER A 35 -5.11 -13.40 -1.98
CA SER A 35 -6.47 -13.68 -1.50
C SER A 35 -7.30 -14.39 -2.57
N MET A 36 -7.22 -13.93 -3.82
CA MET A 36 -7.86 -14.59 -4.97
C MET A 36 -7.30 -15.99 -5.20
N ALA A 37 -5.98 -16.17 -5.11
CA ALA A 37 -5.36 -17.49 -5.23
C ALA A 37 -5.83 -18.45 -4.14
N LEU A 38 -5.89 -18.01 -2.89
CA LEU A 38 -6.40 -18.83 -1.77
C LEU A 38 -7.88 -19.18 -1.93
N GLY A 39 -8.71 -18.24 -2.38
CA GLY A 39 -10.14 -18.44 -2.55
C GLY A 39 -10.48 -19.34 -3.74
N LEU A 40 -9.86 -19.09 -4.90
CA LEU A 40 -10.17 -19.77 -6.16
C LEU A 40 -9.36 -21.05 -6.37
N VAL A 41 -8.04 -21.00 -6.15
CA VAL A 41 -7.15 -22.14 -6.40
C VAL A 41 -7.05 -23.02 -5.17
N GLY A 42 -6.95 -22.42 -3.98
CA GLY A 42 -6.86 -23.15 -2.72
C GLY A 42 -8.20 -23.70 -2.21
N ASN A 43 -9.34 -23.22 -2.75
CA ASN A 43 -10.69 -23.51 -2.24
C ASN A 43 -10.84 -23.22 -0.73
N LEU A 44 -10.17 -22.17 -0.25
CA LEU A 44 -10.19 -21.72 1.15
C LEU A 44 -10.86 -20.34 1.27
N PRO A 45 -12.17 -20.23 0.99
CA PRO A 45 -12.84 -18.93 0.84
C PRO A 45 -12.88 -18.12 2.14
N VAL A 46 -13.02 -18.78 3.31
CA VAL A 46 -13.05 -18.09 4.61
C VAL A 46 -11.68 -17.48 4.94
N ILE A 47 -10.61 -18.24 4.71
CA ILE A 47 -9.23 -17.75 4.94
C ILE A 47 -8.91 -16.62 3.98
N ALA A 48 -9.29 -16.75 2.70
CA ALA A 48 -9.13 -15.71 1.70
C ALA A 48 -9.85 -14.41 2.10
N LEU A 49 -11.07 -14.50 2.63
CA LEU A 49 -11.84 -13.35 3.06
C LEU A 49 -11.23 -12.69 4.31
N LEU A 50 -10.85 -13.48 5.32
CA LEU A 50 -10.20 -12.97 6.53
C LEU A 50 -8.86 -12.30 6.20
N LEU A 51 -8.06 -12.91 5.33
CA LEU A 51 -6.78 -12.35 4.88
C LEU A 51 -7.00 -11.08 4.05
N GLY A 52 -7.96 -11.06 3.14
CA GLY A 52 -8.24 -9.89 2.30
C GLY A 52 -8.68 -8.68 3.12
N ILE A 53 -9.64 -8.86 4.04
CA ILE A 53 -10.13 -7.79 4.91
C ILE A 53 -9.06 -7.41 5.94
N GLY A 54 -8.57 -8.38 6.71
CA GLY A 54 -7.59 -8.14 7.77
C GLY A 54 -6.28 -7.58 7.24
N GLY A 55 -5.80 -8.09 6.11
CA GLY A 55 -4.61 -7.58 5.43
C GLY A 55 -4.80 -6.16 4.89
N THR A 56 -5.98 -5.83 4.34
CA THR A 56 -6.24 -4.46 3.88
C THR A 56 -6.25 -3.48 5.05
N VAL A 57 -6.91 -3.84 6.17
CA VAL A 57 -6.88 -3.03 7.40
C VAL A 57 -5.45 -2.87 7.92
N ALA A 58 -4.66 -3.95 7.97
CA ALA A 58 -3.27 -3.91 8.40
C ALA A 58 -2.41 -3.01 7.50
N LEU A 59 -2.60 -3.09 6.17
CA LEU A 59 -1.89 -2.24 5.21
C LEU A 59 -2.28 -0.76 5.36
N LEU A 60 -3.56 -0.46 5.63
CA LEU A 60 -4.01 0.92 5.89
C LEU A 60 -3.40 1.47 7.18
N VAL A 61 -3.35 0.68 8.25
CA VAL A 61 -2.69 1.06 9.51
C VAL A 61 -1.20 1.28 9.29
N ALA A 62 -0.53 0.36 8.60
CA ALA A 62 0.89 0.51 8.26
C ALA A 62 1.14 1.77 7.42
N PHE A 63 0.29 2.04 6.42
CA PHE A 63 0.37 3.25 5.61
C PHE A 63 0.17 4.52 6.46
N ALA A 64 -0.74 4.51 7.42
CA ALA A 64 -0.98 5.66 8.29
C ALA A 64 0.14 5.90 9.32
N VAL A 65 0.77 4.84 9.84
CA VAL A 65 1.68 4.91 11.01
C VAL A 65 3.16 4.84 10.64
N LEU A 66 3.54 4.06 9.62
CA LEU A 66 4.94 3.75 9.31
C LEU A 66 5.59 4.68 8.28
N GLY A 67 4.95 5.77 7.88
CA GLY A 67 5.59 6.72 6.97
C GLY A 67 5.34 8.16 7.33
#